data_AF-A0A935EGG8-F1
#
_entry.id   AF-A0A935EGG8-F1
#
_cell.length_a   1.000
_cell.length_b   1.000
_cell.length_c   1.000
_cell.angle_alpha   90.00
_cell.angle_beta   90.00
_cell.angle_gamma   90.00
#
_symmetry.space_group_name_H-M   'P 1'
#
loop_
_entity.id
_entity.type
_entity.pdbx_description
1 polymer ?
#
loop_
_entity_poly.entity_id
_entity_poly.type
_entity_poly.pdbx_seq_one_letter_code
_entity_poly.pdbx_strand_id
1 'polypeptide(L)'
;MVFLITVAAVNLQKVRSWIAAVANIALSLVTMIVFLTIGLYLLFELRESYLAASAVGMFGLDAANILVRYFSYAILFALILSLYGYRRSEIVTSKLNDSLLSVAFDAILHPSLLIVLSCELMNISAHFHVRNADKYGLSILWGAYALGLIAFGIWKSRKYLRVSGIVLLAITLIKLFFFDITDLGTIPKTILFVSLGVLLLFVSFLYNKYKIFIFGPEADVK
;
A
#
# COMPACT_ATOMS: atom_id res chain seq x y z
N MET A 1 8.08 -17.54 4.87
CA MET A 1 7.92 -16.97 3.51
C MET A 1 8.69 -17.74 2.44
N VAL A 2 10.01 -17.92 2.55
CA VAL A 2 10.84 -18.64 1.54
C VAL A 2 10.31 -20.03 1.20
N PHE A 3 9.88 -20.79 2.21
CA PHE A 3 9.23 -22.09 2.00
C PHE A 3 8.00 -22.00 1.08
N LEU A 4 7.10 -21.04 1.30
CA LEU A 4 5.88 -20.86 0.49
C LEU A 4 6.19 -20.40 -0.94
N ILE A 5 7.23 -19.58 -1.12
CA ILE A 5 7.74 -19.19 -2.44
C ILE A 5 8.24 -20.43 -3.19
N THR A 6 8.97 -21.31 -2.51
CA THR A 6 9.50 -22.54 -3.09
C THR A 6 8.37 -23.51 -3.46
N VAL A 7 7.40 -23.70 -2.56
CA VAL A 7 6.18 -24.49 -2.83
C VAL A 7 5.40 -23.89 -4.00
N ALA A 8 5.34 -22.56 -4.11
CA ALA A 8 4.69 -21.89 -5.23
C ALA A 8 5.38 -22.20 -6.55
N ALA A 9 6.70 -22.05 -6.61
CA ALA A 9 7.49 -22.33 -7.80
C ALA A 9 7.34 -23.81 -8.24
N VAL A 10 7.44 -24.75 -7.30
CA VAL A 10 7.29 -26.18 -7.58
C VAL A 10 5.87 -26.51 -8.05
N ASN A 11 4.84 -25.93 -7.44
CA ASN A 11 3.47 -26.21 -7.84
C ASN A 11 3.14 -25.61 -9.21
N LEU A 12 3.62 -24.41 -9.53
CA LEU A 12 3.40 -23.77 -10.83
C LEU A 12 4.14 -24.48 -11.97
N GLN A 13 5.35 -24.99 -11.71
CA GLN A 13 6.17 -25.62 -12.74
C GLN A 13 5.90 -27.11 -12.94
N LYS A 14 5.74 -27.88 -11.86
CA LYS A 14 5.74 -29.36 -11.92
C LYS A 14 4.43 -30.00 -11.47
N VAL A 15 3.94 -29.67 -10.28
CA VAL A 15 2.83 -30.43 -9.65
C VAL A 15 1.48 -30.05 -10.24
N ARG A 16 1.26 -28.77 -10.53
CA ARG A 16 0.03 -28.20 -11.10
C ARG A 16 -1.27 -28.63 -10.40
N SER A 17 -1.22 -28.78 -9.06
CA SER A 17 -2.39 -29.19 -8.27
C SER A 17 -3.19 -28.00 -7.74
N TRP A 18 -4.52 -28.06 -7.90
CA TRP A 18 -5.47 -27.06 -7.40
C TRP A 18 -5.46 -26.95 -5.87
N ILE A 19 -5.49 -28.10 -5.18
CA ILE A 19 -5.56 -28.12 -3.71
C ILE A 19 -4.28 -27.51 -3.12
N ALA A 20 -3.13 -27.87 -3.69
CA ALA A 20 -1.85 -27.28 -3.30
C ALA A 20 -1.78 -25.77 -3.60
N ALA A 21 -2.38 -25.31 -4.71
CA ALA A 21 -2.43 -23.89 -5.05
C ALA A 21 -3.25 -23.10 -4.05
N VAL A 22 -4.48 -23.55 -3.74
CA VAL A 22 -5.36 -22.88 -2.79
C VAL A 22 -4.75 -22.86 -1.39
N ALA A 23 -4.21 -23.98 -0.92
CA ALA A 23 -3.55 -24.06 0.39
C ALA A 23 -2.36 -23.11 0.46
N ASN A 24 -1.52 -23.07 -0.58
CA ASN A 24 -0.35 -22.20 -0.60
C ASN A 24 -0.72 -20.71 -0.70
N ILE A 25 -1.75 -20.35 -1.47
CA ILE A 25 -2.27 -18.98 -1.53
C ILE A 25 -2.77 -18.57 -0.15
N ALA A 26 -3.64 -19.36 0.49
CA ALA A 26 -4.17 -19.04 1.81
C ALA A 26 -3.07 -18.84 2.85
N LEU A 27 -2.10 -19.77 2.91
CA LEU A 27 -0.99 -19.68 3.85
C LEU A 27 -0.06 -18.49 3.55
N SER A 28 0.10 -18.13 2.28
CA SER A 28 0.86 -16.95 1.86
C SER A 28 0.18 -15.66 2.32
N LEU A 29 -1.15 -15.56 2.22
CA LEU A 29 -1.91 -14.40 2.71
C LEU A 29 -1.77 -14.25 4.23
N VAL A 30 -1.91 -15.34 4.98
CA VAL A 30 -1.71 -15.33 6.45
C VAL A 30 -0.30 -14.88 6.80
N THR A 31 0.71 -15.47 6.16
CA THR A 31 2.11 -15.12 6.42
C THR A 31 2.41 -13.66 6.07
N MET A 32 1.77 -13.14 5.02
CA MET A 32 1.90 -11.75 4.59
C MET A 32 1.28 -10.79 5.61
N ILE A 33 0.10 -11.11 6.16
CA ILE A 33 -0.51 -10.33 7.26
C ILE A 33 0.41 -10.32 8.48
N VAL A 34 0.93 -11.49 8.88
CA VAL A 34 1.86 -11.62 10.01
C VAL A 34 3.12 -10.77 9.79
N PHE A 35 3.67 -10.78 8.58
CA PHE A 35 4.85 -9.96 8.27
C PHE A 35 4.54 -8.45 8.26
N LEU A 36 3.45 -8.03 7.63
CA LEU A 36 3.06 -6.62 7.56
C LEU A 36 2.69 -6.02 8.93
N THR A 37 2.35 -6.86 9.91
CA THR A 37 2.05 -6.45 11.28
C THR A 37 3.26 -6.66 12.19
N ILE A 38 3.55 -7.91 12.54
CA ILE A 38 4.60 -8.27 13.50
C ILE A 38 5.99 -8.09 12.87
N GLY A 39 6.18 -8.52 11.63
CA GLY A 39 7.50 -8.43 10.96
C GLY A 39 7.99 -6.99 10.81
N LEU A 40 7.13 -6.08 10.35
CA LEU A 40 7.46 -4.66 10.24
C LEU A 40 7.67 -3.98 11.59
N TYR A 41 6.93 -4.40 12.62
CA TYR A 41 7.15 -3.94 13.99
C TYR A 41 8.53 -4.37 14.52
N LEU A 42 8.93 -5.63 14.31
CA LEU A 42 10.27 -6.10 14.67
C LEU A 42 11.38 -5.35 13.92
N LEU A 43 11.17 -5.04 12.63
CA LEU A 43 12.10 -4.20 11.85
C LEU A 43 12.15 -2.74 12.32
N PHE A 44 11.12 -2.28 13.04
CA PHE A 44 11.11 -0.97 13.69
C PHE A 44 11.83 -1.03 15.04
N GLU A 45 11.60 -2.05 15.87
CA GLU A 45 12.30 -2.20 17.16
C GLU A 45 13.81 -2.40 16.95
N LEU A 46 14.17 -3.26 15.99
CA LEU A 46 15.56 -3.44 15.59
C LEU A 46 16.15 -2.10 15.18
N ARG A 47 15.33 -1.22 14.56
CA ARG A 47 15.77 0.09 14.12
C ARG A 47 16.14 1.03 15.26
N GLU A 48 15.22 1.17 16.20
CA GLU A 48 15.43 2.00 17.39
C GLU A 48 16.64 1.51 18.21
N SER A 49 16.80 0.20 18.33
CA SER A 49 17.92 -0.39 19.08
C SER A 49 19.29 -0.03 18.49
N TYR A 50 19.46 -0.08 17.15
CA TYR A 50 20.76 0.28 16.55
C TYR A 50 21.00 1.79 16.56
N LEU A 51 19.97 2.63 16.35
CA LEU A 51 20.14 4.09 16.41
C LEU A 51 20.60 4.52 17.81
N ALA A 52 20.04 3.90 18.86
CA ALA A 52 20.47 4.12 20.23
C ALA A 52 21.92 3.65 20.49
N ALA A 53 22.32 2.48 19.97
CA ALA A 53 23.68 1.97 20.11
C ALA A 53 24.72 2.84 19.37
N SER A 54 24.38 3.29 18.16
CA SER A 54 25.21 4.22 17.35
C SER A 54 25.42 5.55 18.07
N ALA A 55 24.41 6.06 18.77
CA ALA A 55 24.52 7.31 19.54
C ALA A 55 25.53 7.23 20.70
N VAL A 56 25.84 6.02 21.19
CA VAL A 56 26.80 5.76 22.28
C VAL A 56 28.18 5.31 21.77
N GLY A 57 28.40 5.34 20.45
CA GLY A 57 29.71 5.06 19.84
C GLY A 57 30.05 3.57 19.68
N MET A 58 29.07 2.66 19.83
CA MET A 58 29.22 1.25 19.47
C MET A 58 29.09 1.07 17.95
N PHE A 59 30.19 1.29 17.21
CA PHE A 59 30.21 1.15 15.76
C PHE A 59 30.31 -0.31 15.30
N GLY A 60 29.52 -0.67 14.26
CA GLY A 60 29.66 -1.96 13.54
C GLY A 60 28.37 -2.66 13.11
N LEU A 61 27.19 -2.23 13.60
CA LEU A 61 25.92 -2.93 13.38
C LEU A 61 24.99 -2.30 12.32
N ASP A 62 25.31 -1.11 11.82
CA ASP A 62 24.41 -0.34 10.93
C ASP A 62 24.14 -1.05 9.59
N ALA A 63 25.20 -1.59 8.97
CA ALA A 63 25.06 -2.28 7.68
C ALA A 63 24.22 -3.55 7.80
N ALA A 64 24.38 -4.33 8.87
CA ALA A 64 23.65 -5.57 9.08
C ALA A 64 22.14 -5.32 9.23
N ASN A 65 21.75 -4.28 9.97
CA ASN A 65 20.34 -3.95 10.14
C ASN A 65 19.70 -3.48 8.81
N ILE A 66 20.39 -2.61 8.06
CA ILE A 66 19.94 -2.18 6.74
C ILE A 66 19.73 -3.39 5.81
N LEU A 67 20.69 -4.32 5.80
CA LEU A 67 20.60 -5.56 5.02
C LEU A 67 19.40 -6.43 5.42
N VAL A 68 19.17 -6.65 6.71
CA VAL A 68 18.04 -7.47 7.20
C VAL A 68 16.71 -6.89 6.73
N ARG A 69 16.54 -5.57 6.78
CA ARG A 69 15.33 -4.88 6.31
C ARG A 69 15.09 -5.08 4.81
N TYR A 70 16.08 -4.74 3.98
CA TYR A 70 15.91 -4.85 2.53
C TYR A 70 15.82 -6.30 2.04
N PHE A 71 16.51 -7.23 2.71
CA PHE A 71 16.36 -8.66 2.45
C PHE A 71 14.95 -9.15 2.79
N SER A 72 14.38 -8.69 3.89
CA SER A 72 12.99 -9.01 4.26
C SER A 72 11.98 -8.48 3.24
N TYR A 73 12.19 -7.27 2.71
CA TYR A 73 11.36 -6.73 1.63
C TYR A 73 11.53 -7.47 0.31
N ALA A 74 12.74 -7.91 -0.02
CA ALA A 74 12.97 -8.75 -1.20
C ALA A 74 12.20 -10.07 -1.10
N ILE A 75 12.15 -10.69 0.09
CA ILE A 75 11.36 -11.90 0.33
C ILE A 75 9.85 -11.63 0.22
N LEU A 76 9.36 -10.53 0.79
CA LEU A 76 7.95 -10.14 0.65
C LEU A 76 7.60 -9.91 -0.84
N PHE A 77 8.45 -9.22 -1.58
CA PHE A 77 8.27 -8.98 -3.00
C PHE A 77 8.23 -10.29 -3.80
N ALA A 78 9.16 -11.22 -3.53
CA ALA A 78 9.15 -12.54 -4.14
C ALA A 78 7.89 -13.35 -3.80
N LEU A 79 7.35 -13.22 -2.59
CA LEU A 79 6.08 -13.83 -2.20
C LEU A 79 4.91 -13.25 -3.02
N ILE A 80 4.85 -11.93 -3.18
CA ILE A 80 3.83 -11.25 -4.01
C ILE A 80 3.94 -11.69 -5.48
N LEU A 81 5.16 -11.82 -6.02
CA LEU A 81 5.37 -12.35 -7.36
C LEU A 81 4.89 -13.80 -7.50
N SER A 82 5.07 -14.62 -6.48
CA SER A 82 4.55 -15.99 -6.49
C SER A 82 3.02 -16.05 -6.54
N LEU A 83 2.34 -15.13 -5.83
CA LEU A 83 0.88 -14.96 -5.90
C LEU A 83 0.42 -14.45 -7.27
N TYR A 84 1.18 -13.53 -7.87
CA TYR A 84 0.95 -13.10 -9.26
C TYR A 84 1.08 -14.28 -10.24
N GLY A 85 2.05 -15.17 -10.01
CA GLY A 85 2.23 -16.40 -10.78
C GLY A 85 0.99 -17.29 -10.75
N TYR A 86 0.40 -17.50 -9.57
CA TYR A 86 -0.87 -18.22 -9.44
C TYR A 86 -2.03 -17.53 -10.15
N ARG A 87 -2.12 -16.20 -10.07
CA ARG A 87 -3.15 -15.44 -10.78
C ARG A 87 -3.10 -15.64 -12.30
N ARG A 88 -1.90 -15.74 -12.86
CA ARG A 88 -1.72 -15.94 -14.31
C ARG A 88 -1.80 -17.43 -14.72
N SER A 89 -1.82 -18.35 -13.76
CA SER A 89 -1.80 -19.78 -14.05
C SER A 89 -3.20 -20.32 -14.38
N GLU A 90 -3.28 -21.21 -15.39
CA GLU A 90 -4.51 -21.91 -15.75
C GLU A 90 -5.06 -22.77 -14.60
N ILE A 91 -4.21 -23.19 -13.65
CA ILE A 91 -4.60 -23.95 -12.45
C ILE A 91 -5.70 -23.22 -11.68
N VAL A 92 -5.60 -21.90 -11.58
CA VAL A 92 -6.51 -21.08 -10.78
C VAL A 92 -7.58 -20.43 -11.65
N THR A 93 -7.20 -19.91 -12.82
CA THR A 93 -8.13 -19.26 -13.75
C THR A 93 -9.15 -20.24 -14.36
N SER A 94 -8.87 -21.56 -14.37
CA SER A 94 -9.85 -22.57 -14.79
C SER A 94 -11.04 -22.72 -13.84
N LYS A 95 -10.89 -22.36 -12.56
CA LYS A 95 -11.95 -22.52 -11.54
C LYS A 95 -12.49 -21.20 -11.00
N LEU A 96 -11.73 -20.12 -11.07
CA LEU A 96 -12.11 -18.81 -10.56
C LEU A 96 -12.19 -17.78 -11.70
N ASN A 97 -13.10 -16.82 -11.55
CA ASN A 97 -13.25 -15.72 -12.50
C ASN A 97 -12.00 -14.81 -12.49
N ASP A 98 -11.38 -14.63 -13.64
CA ASP A 98 -10.19 -13.78 -13.82
C ASP A 98 -10.42 -12.35 -13.31
N SER A 99 -11.63 -11.80 -13.51
CA SER A 99 -11.98 -10.46 -13.03
C SER A 99 -11.91 -10.38 -11.50
N LEU A 100 -12.53 -11.34 -10.79
CA LEU A 100 -12.48 -11.39 -9.32
C LEU A 100 -11.05 -11.57 -8.81
N LEU A 101 -10.26 -12.37 -9.52
CA LEU A 101 -8.89 -12.67 -9.11
C LEU A 101 -7.94 -11.48 -9.30
N SER A 102 -8.15 -10.70 -10.37
CA SER A 102 -7.44 -9.44 -10.58
C SER A 102 -7.75 -8.43 -9.47
N VAL A 103 -9.03 -8.29 -9.09
CA VAL A 103 -9.46 -7.41 -8.00
C VAL A 103 -8.88 -7.86 -6.65
N ALA A 104 -8.97 -9.16 -6.35
CA ALA A 104 -8.44 -9.70 -5.09
C ALA A 104 -6.92 -9.49 -4.98
N PHE A 105 -6.17 -9.74 -6.06
CA PHE A 105 -4.72 -9.52 -6.07
C PHE A 105 -4.37 -8.04 -5.87
N ASP A 106 -5.05 -7.12 -6.58
CA ASP A 106 -4.79 -5.68 -6.46
C ASP A 106 -5.17 -5.17 -5.05
N ALA A 107 -6.22 -5.72 -4.44
CA ALA A 107 -6.63 -5.43 -3.06
C ALA A 107 -5.60 -5.89 -2.02
N ILE A 108 -4.72 -6.83 -2.35
CA ILE A 108 -3.61 -7.26 -1.50
C ILE A 108 -2.36 -6.44 -1.81
N LEU A 109 -2.04 -6.24 -3.08
CA LEU A 109 -0.84 -5.54 -3.54
C LEU A 109 -0.80 -4.09 -3.05
N HIS A 110 -1.86 -3.32 -3.30
CA HIS A 110 -1.83 -1.88 -3.09
C HIS A 110 -1.75 -1.46 -1.62
N PRO A 111 -2.49 -2.07 -0.67
CA PRO A 111 -2.32 -1.77 0.74
C PRO A 111 -0.93 -2.16 1.25
N SER A 112 -0.40 -3.28 0.80
CA SER A 112 0.92 -3.76 1.24
C SER A 112 2.04 -2.85 0.77
N LEU A 113 1.94 -2.39 -0.48
CA LEU A 113 2.88 -1.41 -1.03
C LEU A 113 2.80 -0.08 -0.27
N LEU A 114 1.59 0.39 0.06
CA LEU A 114 1.41 1.61 0.86
C LEU A 114 2.00 1.48 2.27
N ILE A 115 1.80 0.32 2.93
CA ILE A 115 2.36 0.04 4.26
C ILE A 115 3.88 0.03 4.21
N VAL A 116 4.47 -0.70 3.26
CA VAL A 116 5.94 -0.78 3.10
C VAL A 116 6.55 0.59 2.79
N LEU A 117 5.93 1.37 1.89
CA LEU A 117 6.37 2.73 1.58
C LEU A 117 6.27 3.67 2.80
N SER A 118 5.21 3.51 3.61
CA SER A 118 5.07 4.26 4.86
C SER A 118 6.20 3.92 5.84
N CYS A 119 6.51 2.63 6.02
CA CYS A 119 7.61 2.18 6.87
C CYS A 119 8.99 2.61 6.36
N GLU A 120 9.18 2.69 5.05
CA GLU A 120 10.42 3.18 4.46
C GLU A 120 10.58 4.69 4.65
N LEU A 121 9.51 5.46 4.45
CA LEU A 121 9.55 6.90 4.73
C LEU A 121 9.94 7.16 6.19
N MET A 122 9.32 6.43 7.13
CA MET A 122 9.64 6.53 8.57
C MET A 122 11.08 6.10 8.88
N ASN A 123 11.64 5.15 8.14
CA ASN A 123 13.01 4.70 8.33
C ASN A 123 14.01 5.73 7.82
N ILE A 124 13.78 6.26 6.62
CA ILE A 124 14.58 7.31 6.02
C ILE A 124 14.58 8.55 6.91
N SER A 125 13.39 8.99 7.35
CA SER A 125 13.29 10.18 8.21
C SER A 125 14.02 10.03 9.54
N ALA A 126 14.00 8.85 10.14
CA ALA A 126 14.72 8.56 11.38
C ALA A 126 16.25 8.71 11.22
N HIS A 127 16.83 8.23 10.11
CA HIS A 127 18.26 8.39 9.85
C HIS A 127 18.65 9.85 9.62
N PHE A 128 17.82 10.61 8.90
CA PHE A 128 18.08 12.02 8.62
C PHE A 128 17.71 12.95 9.78
N HIS A 129 17.32 12.42 10.95
CA HIS A 129 16.93 13.18 12.15
C HIS A 129 15.87 14.26 11.86
N VAL A 130 15.01 14.03 10.86
CA VAL A 130 13.98 14.99 10.47
C VAL A 130 12.85 14.92 11.49
N ARG A 131 12.81 15.90 12.40
CA ARG A 131 11.74 16.03 13.41
C ARG A 131 10.37 16.15 12.72
N ASN A 132 9.37 15.40 13.21
CA ASN A 132 7.97 15.41 12.76
C ASN A 132 7.70 14.92 11.32
N ALA A 133 8.69 14.32 10.64
CA ALA A 133 8.50 13.74 9.30
C ALA A 133 7.54 12.53 9.31
N ASP A 134 7.44 11.84 10.43
CA ASP A 134 6.48 10.79 10.72
C ASP A 134 5.01 11.29 10.68
N LYS A 135 4.74 12.51 11.11
CA LYS A 135 3.38 13.07 11.08
C LYS A 135 2.99 13.55 9.68
N TYR A 136 3.70 14.56 9.16
CA TYR A 136 3.31 15.21 7.90
C TYR A 136 3.71 14.42 6.65
N GLY A 137 4.85 13.72 6.71
CA GLY A 137 5.36 12.94 5.58
C GLY A 137 4.44 11.79 5.21
N LEU A 138 3.86 11.11 6.20
CA LEU A 138 2.91 10.02 5.96
C LEU A 138 1.64 10.52 5.26
N SER A 139 1.11 11.68 5.67
CA SER A 139 -0.07 12.28 5.02
C SER A 139 0.23 12.66 3.56
N ILE A 140 1.40 13.23 3.28
CA ILE A 140 1.85 13.55 1.91
C ILE A 140 2.01 12.28 1.08
N LEU A 141 2.64 11.24 1.63
CA LEU A 141 2.86 9.97 0.94
C LEU A 141 1.54 9.29 0.59
N TRP A 142 0.60 9.22 1.53
CA TRP A 142 -0.71 8.61 1.28
C TRP A 142 -1.50 9.41 0.25
N GLY A 143 -1.47 10.75 0.32
CA GLY A 143 -2.13 11.63 -0.66
C GLY A 143 -1.55 11.46 -2.08
N ALA A 144 -0.21 11.45 -2.20
CA ALA A 144 0.48 11.21 -3.46
C ALA A 144 0.17 9.81 -4.03
N TYR A 145 0.16 8.79 -3.16
CA TYR A 145 -0.20 7.43 -3.55
C TYR A 145 -1.65 7.31 -4.01
N ALA A 146 -2.58 8.00 -3.34
CA ALA A 146 -3.99 8.05 -3.72
C ALA A 146 -4.18 8.69 -5.10
N LEU A 147 -3.51 9.81 -5.37
CA LEU A 147 -3.51 10.44 -6.70
C LEU A 147 -2.91 9.51 -7.76
N GLY A 148 -1.81 8.82 -7.44
CA GLY A 148 -1.21 7.81 -8.30
C GLY A 148 -2.15 6.66 -8.63
N LEU A 149 -2.89 6.14 -7.63
CA LEU A 149 -3.92 5.11 -7.81
C LEU A 149 -5.06 5.58 -8.72
N ILE A 150 -5.53 6.81 -8.55
CA ILE A 150 -6.58 7.39 -9.40
C ILE A 150 -6.08 7.49 -10.85
N ALA A 151 -4.89 8.07 -11.06
CA ALA A 151 -4.29 8.22 -12.38
C ALA A 151 -4.07 6.86 -13.06
N PHE A 152 -3.52 5.88 -12.33
CA PHE A 152 -3.32 4.52 -12.81
C PHE A 152 -4.65 3.81 -13.13
N GLY A 153 -5.66 4.00 -12.28
CA GLY A 153 -7.01 3.46 -12.50
C GLY A 153 -7.71 4.06 -13.72
N ILE A 154 -7.50 5.34 -14.02
CA ILE A 154 -7.97 5.99 -15.25
C ILE A 154 -7.22 5.42 -16.46
N TRP A 155 -5.88 5.34 -16.40
CA TRP A 155 -5.07 4.86 -17.51
C TRP A 155 -5.37 3.40 -17.90
N LYS A 156 -5.65 2.55 -16.91
CA LYS A 156 -6.03 1.15 -17.13
C LYS A 156 -7.53 0.89 -17.23
N SER A 157 -8.37 1.94 -17.22
CA SER A 157 -9.84 1.84 -17.24
C SER A 157 -10.42 0.90 -16.17
N ARG A 158 -9.77 0.80 -15.00
CA ARG A 158 -10.20 -0.07 -13.89
C ARG A 158 -10.99 0.74 -12.86
N LYS A 159 -12.31 0.55 -12.82
CA LYS A 159 -13.22 1.29 -11.90
C LYS A 159 -12.83 1.13 -10.44
N TYR A 160 -12.48 -0.08 -10.00
CA TYR A 160 -12.15 -0.36 -8.60
C TYR A 160 -10.88 0.37 -8.11
N LEU A 161 -9.84 0.50 -8.96
CA LEU A 161 -8.63 1.26 -8.60
C LEU A 161 -8.94 2.74 -8.39
N ARG A 162 -9.76 3.35 -9.26
CA ARG A 162 -10.21 4.75 -9.11
C ARG A 162 -10.95 4.96 -7.79
N VAL A 163 -11.91 4.09 -7.48
CA VAL A 163 -12.67 4.17 -6.23
C VAL A 163 -11.75 3.99 -5.02
N SER A 164 -10.84 3.03 -5.04
CA SER A 164 -9.89 2.81 -3.94
C SER A 164 -8.98 4.03 -3.70
N GLY A 165 -8.52 4.68 -4.77
CA GLY A 165 -7.73 5.92 -4.67
C GLY A 165 -8.54 7.09 -4.14
N ILE A 166 -9.81 7.24 -4.55
CA ILE A 166 -10.71 8.29 -4.00
C ILE A 166 -10.98 8.05 -2.52
N VAL A 167 -11.26 6.80 -2.11
CA VAL A 167 -11.47 6.44 -0.70
C VAL A 167 -10.21 6.71 0.12
N LEU A 168 -9.04 6.31 -0.38
CA LEU A 168 -7.78 6.60 0.28
C LEU A 168 -7.53 8.11 0.40
N LEU A 169 -7.79 8.87 -0.67
CA LEU A 169 -7.66 10.33 -0.64
C LEU A 169 -8.60 10.95 0.41
N ALA A 170 -9.85 10.51 0.47
CA ALA A 170 -10.80 10.96 1.49
C ALA A 170 -10.28 10.66 2.91
N ILE A 171 -9.75 9.45 3.16
CA ILE A 171 -9.14 9.09 4.44
C ILE A 171 -7.94 10.00 4.76
N THR A 172 -7.08 10.30 3.79
CA THR A 172 -5.92 11.19 4.01
C THR A 172 -6.33 12.61 4.34
N LEU A 173 -7.36 13.13 3.68
CA LEU A 173 -7.90 14.44 3.97
C LEU A 173 -8.50 14.46 5.37
N ILE A 174 -9.32 13.48 5.73
CA ILE A 174 -9.86 13.35 7.10
C ILE A 174 -8.70 13.31 8.11
N LYS A 175 -7.67 12.50 7.87
CA LYS A 175 -6.50 12.40 8.74
C LYS A 175 -5.80 13.77 8.91
N LEU A 176 -5.53 14.46 7.81
CA LEU A 176 -4.97 15.82 7.81
C LEU A 176 -5.83 16.79 8.63
N PHE A 177 -7.14 16.70 8.48
CA PHE A 177 -8.10 17.61 9.12
C PHE A 177 -8.25 17.42 10.63
N PHE A 178 -8.23 16.18 11.10
CA PHE A 178 -8.45 15.90 12.53
C PHE A 178 -7.14 15.78 13.31
N PHE A 179 -6.11 15.18 12.71
CA PHE A 179 -4.86 14.90 13.41
C PHE A 179 -3.80 15.98 13.15
N ASP A 180 -3.61 16.41 11.91
CA ASP A 180 -2.52 17.34 11.59
C ASP A 180 -2.90 18.81 11.91
N ILE A 181 -4.18 19.17 11.81
CA ILE A 181 -4.69 20.51 12.20
C ILE A 181 -4.57 20.77 13.71
N THR A 182 -4.63 19.75 14.56
CA THR A 182 -4.63 19.96 16.02
C THR A 182 -3.35 20.63 16.49
N ASP A 183 -2.21 20.25 15.89
CA ASP A 183 -0.87 20.75 16.24
C ASP A 183 -0.48 22.05 15.50
N LEU A 184 -1.28 22.50 14.53
CA LEU A 184 -0.97 23.69 13.72
C LEU A 184 -1.37 25.01 14.43
N GLY A 185 -0.68 26.11 14.12
CA GLY A 185 -1.11 27.45 14.55
C GLY A 185 -2.39 27.91 13.85
N THR A 186 -3.05 28.95 14.34
CA THR A 186 -4.35 29.42 13.83
C THR A 186 -4.33 29.76 12.33
N ILE A 187 -3.25 30.39 11.84
CA ILE A 187 -3.12 30.80 10.43
C ILE A 187 -3.02 29.58 9.47
N PRO A 188 -2.12 28.61 9.69
CA PRO A 188 -2.10 27.38 8.89
C PRO A 188 -3.43 26.63 8.88
N LYS A 189 -4.15 26.56 10.01
CA LYS A 189 -5.47 25.91 10.08
C LYS A 189 -6.46 26.57 9.12
N THR A 190 -6.54 27.91 9.12
CA THR A 190 -7.44 28.64 8.22
C THR A 190 -7.12 28.39 6.75
N ILE A 191 -5.83 28.43 6.37
CA ILE A 191 -5.39 28.14 4.99
C ILE A 191 -5.80 26.72 4.60
N LEU A 192 -5.60 25.73 5.48
CA LEU A 192 -5.99 24.34 5.26
C LEU A 192 -7.49 24.20 5.00
N PHE A 193 -8.34 24.81 5.85
CA PHE A 193 -9.81 24.79 5.67
C PHE A 193 -10.25 25.41 4.33
N VAL A 194 -9.66 26.56 3.96
CA VAL A 194 -9.98 27.22 2.69
C VAL A 194 -9.54 26.36 1.50
N SER A 195 -8.31 25.85 1.51
CA SER A 195 -7.81 24.96 0.45
C SER A 195 -8.65 23.69 0.32
N LEU A 196 -9.12 23.11 1.43
CA LEU A 196 -10.00 21.94 1.37
C LEU A 196 -11.39 22.28 0.83
N GLY A 197 -11.97 23.42 1.21
CA GLY A 197 -13.22 23.89 0.64
C GLY A 197 -13.12 24.03 -0.88
N VAL A 198 -12.03 24.62 -1.37
CA VAL A 198 -11.75 24.73 -2.81
C VAL A 198 -11.55 23.35 -3.45
N LEU A 199 -10.81 22.44 -2.80
CA LEU A 199 -10.60 21.08 -3.29
C LEU A 199 -11.93 20.30 -3.40
N LEU A 200 -12.80 20.39 -2.40
CA LEU A 200 -14.12 19.75 -2.38
C LEU A 200 -15.01 20.30 -3.49
N LEU A 201 -15.01 21.62 -3.69
CA LEU A 201 -15.73 22.24 -4.81
C LEU A 201 -15.18 21.77 -6.16
N PHE A 202 -13.86 21.66 -6.29
CA PHE A 202 -13.22 21.17 -7.50
C PHE A 202 -13.56 19.70 -7.78
N VAL A 203 -13.53 18.83 -6.76
CA VAL A 203 -13.94 17.42 -6.88
C VAL A 203 -15.42 17.30 -7.22
N SER A 204 -16.29 18.10 -6.58
CA SER A 204 -17.73 18.15 -6.87
C SER A 204 -18.00 18.61 -8.31
N PHE A 205 -17.30 19.64 -8.76
CA PHE A 205 -17.36 20.13 -10.13
C PHE A 205 -16.91 19.06 -11.14
N LEU A 206 -15.78 18.39 -10.88
CA LEU A 206 -15.30 17.29 -11.71
C LEU A 206 -16.30 16.13 -11.73
N TYR A 207 -16.86 15.74 -10.59
CA TYR A 207 -17.88 14.70 -10.52
C TYR A 207 -19.09 15.05 -11.38
N ASN A 208 -19.60 16.28 -11.25
CA ASN A 208 -20.76 16.73 -12.01
C ASN A 208 -20.47 16.82 -13.52
N LYS A 209 -19.29 17.33 -13.90
CA LYS A 209 -18.86 17.47 -15.30
C LYS A 209 -18.58 16.13 -15.99
N TYR A 210 -18.01 15.16 -15.27
CA TYR A 210 -17.62 13.86 -15.83
C TYR A 210 -18.60 12.73 -15.47
N LYS A 211 -19.75 13.04 -14.85
CA LYS A 211 -20.81 12.07 -14.53
C LYS A 211 -21.20 11.24 -15.75
N ILE A 212 -21.37 11.90 -16.90
CA ILE A 212 -21.75 11.29 -18.19
C ILE A 212 -20.67 10.31 -18.68
N PHE A 213 -19.39 10.62 -18.46
CA PHE A 213 -18.27 9.79 -18.89
C PHE A 213 -17.98 8.61 -17.93
N ILE A 214 -18.38 8.74 -16.65
CA ILE A 214 -18.12 7.72 -15.62
C ILE A 214 -19.21 6.65 -15.57
N PHE A 215 -20.49 7.01 -15.81
CA PHE A 215 -21.62 6.09 -15.75
C PHE A 215 -22.12 5.60 -17.13
N GLY A 216 -21.64 6.19 -18.23
CA GLY A 216 -22.21 5.95 -19.55
C GLY A 216 -23.62 6.54 -19.67
N PRO A 217 -24.20 6.62 -20.87
CA PRO A 217 -25.56 7.11 -21.05
C PRO A 217 -26.54 6.06 -20.49
N GLU A 218 -26.80 6.06 -19.19
CA GLU A 218 -28.02 5.45 -18.67
C GLU A 218 -29.19 6.37 -19.04
N ALA A 219 -30.11 5.76 -19.76
CA ALA A 219 -31.27 6.36 -20.41
C ALA A 219 -32.01 7.35 -19.52
N ASP A 220 -32.40 8.47 -20.13
CA ASP A 220 -33.61 9.20 -19.77
C ASP A 220 -34.77 8.21 -19.71
N VAL A 221 -35.04 7.66 -18.53
CA VAL A 221 -36.38 7.18 -18.19
C VAL A 221 -37.01 8.31 -17.39
N LYS A 222 -37.82 9.06 -18.14
CA LYS A 222 -38.89 10.00 -17.76
C LYS A 222 -39.11 10.25 -16.28
#